data_AF-A0A7W0VQZ3-F1
#
_entry.id   AF-A0A7W0VQZ3-F1
#
_cell.length_a   1.000
_cell.length_b   1.000
_cell.length_c   1.000
_cell.angle_alpha   90.00
_cell.angle_beta   90.00
_cell.angle_gamma   90.00
#
_symmetry.space_group_name_H-M   'P 1'
#
loop_
_entity.id
_entity.type
_entity.pdbx_description
1 polymer ?
#
loop_
_entity_poly.entity_id
_entity_poly.type
_entity_poly.pdbx_seq_one_letter_code
_entity_poly.pdbx_strand_id
1 'polypeptide(L)'
;MRIVIAVLVLVLATTTARAEEDKVSPTVANLLAFGGTVVPAGLFLCAANAGPGASDARKKTCGWAGLGGLVIGPTLGRWYAGDATVAGPLLRASGLVLFIGIATSSEGEPPPGELYVPVALLFAGAAIYDLAMTPKAVRARNRSVTVVPAVTSGPGVSLVGTF
;
A
#
# COMPACT_ATOMS: atom_id res chain seq x y z
N MET A 1 4.53 -6.74 19.57
CA MET A 1 3.22 -6.96 18.94
C MET A 1 2.24 -5.80 19.14
N ARG A 2 2.07 -5.28 20.37
CA ARG A 2 1.15 -4.16 20.68
C ARG A 2 1.41 -2.86 19.89
N ILE A 3 2.68 -2.53 19.62
CA ILE A 3 3.06 -1.30 18.88
C ILE A 3 2.68 -1.38 17.40
N VAL A 4 2.88 -2.53 16.75
CA VAL A 4 2.53 -2.72 15.32
C VAL A 4 1.01 -2.67 15.14
N ILE A 5 0.25 -3.30 16.04
CA ILE A 5 -1.21 -3.22 16.04
C ILE A 5 -1.66 -1.78 16.33
N ALA A 6 -1.04 -1.08 17.27
CA ALA A 6 -1.37 0.32 17.55
C ALA A 6 -1.08 1.23 16.35
N VAL A 7 0.02 1.03 15.62
CA VAL A 7 0.32 1.78 14.39
C VAL A 7 -0.66 1.42 13.28
N LEU A 8 -0.99 0.14 13.10
CA LEU A 8 -1.96 -0.29 12.09
C LEU A 8 -3.36 0.26 12.39
N VAL A 9 -3.81 0.18 13.64
CA VAL A 9 -5.08 0.73 14.14
C VAL A 9 -5.07 2.25 14.07
N LEU A 10 -3.96 2.92 14.35
CA LEU A 10 -3.84 4.38 14.20
C LEU A 10 -3.93 4.79 12.71
N VAL A 11 -3.30 4.05 11.81
CA VAL A 11 -3.39 4.28 10.35
C VAL A 11 -4.80 3.98 9.84
N LEU A 12 -5.45 2.91 10.30
CA LEU A 12 -6.85 2.59 10.00
C LEU A 12 -7.82 3.63 10.57
N ALA A 13 -7.63 4.07 11.81
CA ALA A 13 -8.50 5.05 12.46
C ALA A 13 -8.35 6.46 11.87
N THR A 14 -7.13 6.84 11.47
CA THR A 14 -6.89 8.14 10.81
C THR A 14 -7.36 8.17 9.35
N THR A 15 -7.47 7.01 8.69
CA THR A 15 -8.03 6.92 7.34
C THR A 15 -9.56 6.92 7.31
N THR A 16 -10.22 6.41 8.35
CA THR A 16 -11.70 6.46 8.46
C THR A 16 -12.23 7.80 8.94
N ALA A 17 -11.44 8.59 9.68
CA ALA A 17 -11.91 9.83 10.31
C ALA A 17 -11.89 11.09 9.41
N ARG A 18 -11.45 11.00 8.14
CA ARG A 18 -11.39 12.16 7.21
C ARG A 18 -12.15 11.92 5.89
N ALA A 19 -13.28 11.23 5.98
CA ALA A 19 -14.15 10.96 4.83
C ALA A 19 -15.29 11.99 4.66
N GLU A 20 -15.11 13.22 5.13
CA GLU A 20 -16.01 14.34 4.81
C GLU A 20 -15.27 15.33 3.88
N GLU A 21 -15.74 15.38 2.63
CA GLU A 21 -15.66 16.44 1.59
C GLU A 21 -14.34 17.10 1.18
N ASP A 22 -13.19 16.76 1.77
CA ASP A 22 -11.92 17.39 1.40
C ASP A 22 -11.20 16.70 0.23
N LYS A 23 -10.59 17.52 -0.63
CA LYS A 23 -9.66 17.06 -1.67
C LYS A 23 -8.56 16.21 -1.02
N VAL A 24 -8.34 15.03 -1.58
CA VAL A 24 -7.29 14.11 -1.13
C VAL A 24 -5.92 14.68 -1.50
N SER A 25 -5.01 14.71 -0.53
CA SER A 25 -3.64 15.23 -0.74
C SER A 25 -2.79 14.25 -1.56
N PRO A 26 -2.24 14.65 -2.72
CA PRO A 26 -1.32 13.82 -3.50
C PRO A 26 -0.05 13.45 -2.72
N THR A 27 0.44 14.36 -1.88
CA THR A 27 1.64 14.14 -1.06
C THR A 27 1.41 13.04 -0.04
N VAL A 28 0.26 13.04 0.65
CA VAL A 28 -0.08 12.00 1.63
C VAL A 28 -0.26 10.66 0.93
N ALA A 29 -0.93 10.62 -0.22
CA ALA A 29 -1.12 9.39 -0.98
C ALA A 29 0.22 8.77 -1.43
N ASN A 30 1.14 9.60 -1.94
CA ASN A 30 2.47 9.15 -2.34
C ASN A 30 3.32 8.71 -1.14
N LEU A 31 3.27 9.44 -0.01
CA LEU A 31 3.96 9.04 1.22
C LEU A 31 3.41 7.72 1.78
N LEU A 32 2.10 7.48 1.69
CA LEU A 32 1.50 6.21 2.11
C LEU A 32 1.94 5.05 1.20
N ALA A 33 1.93 5.23 -0.12
CA ALA A 33 2.39 4.21 -1.05
C ALA A 33 3.91 3.93 -0.89
N PHE A 34 4.71 4.99 -0.78
CA PHE A 34 6.17 4.87 -0.61
C PHE A 34 6.53 4.28 0.77
N GLY A 35 5.98 4.84 1.85
CA GLY A 35 6.19 4.35 3.21
C GLY A 35 5.66 2.92 3.39
N GLY A 36 4.51 2.62 2.79
CA GLY A 36 3.95 1.27 2.72
C GLY A 36 4.83 0.30 1.94
N THR A 37 5.75 0.76 1.10
CA THR A 37 6.72 -0.10 0.39
C THR A 37 8.02 -0.23 1.20
N VAL A 38 8.62 0.90 1.57
CA VAL A 38 9.96 0.96 2.17
C VAL A 38 9.98 0.40 3.59
N VAL A 39 8.97 0.70 4.42
CA VAL A 39 8.96 0.22 5.81
C VAL A 39 8.84 -1.31 5.86
N PRO A 40 7.90 -1.95 5.13
CA PRO A 40 7.84 -3.41 5.09
C PRO A 40 9.06 -4.06 4.43
N ALA A 41 9.63 -3.47 3.36
CA ALA A 41 10.88 -3.94 2.78
C ALA A 41 12.03 -3.92 3.80
N GLY A 42 12.16 -2.83 4.56
CA GLY A 42 13.17 -2.71 5.63
C GLY A 42 12.97 -3.73 6.74
N LEU A 43 11.71 -4.00 7.16
CA LEU A 43 11.41 -5.05 8.13
C LEU A 43 11.76 -6.44 7.62
N PHE A 44 11.48 -6.73 6.35
CA PHE A 44 11.84 -7.98 5.72
C PHE A 44 13.37 -8.15 5.63
N LEU A 45 14.09 -7.13 5.17
CA LEU A 45 15.55 -7.13 5.11
C LEU A 45 16.20 -7.23 6.49
N CYS A 46 15.60 -6.64 7.52
CA CYS A 46 16.04 -6.79 8.91
C CYS A 46 15.97 -8.24 9.39
N ALA A 47 14.95 -9.00 8.95
CA ALA A 47 14.87 -10.43 9.23
C ALA A 47 15.87 -11.25 8.41
N ALA A 48 16.00 -10.94 7.11
CA ALA A 48 16.91 -11.64 6.20
C ALA A 48 18.39 -11.49 6.60
N ASN A 49 18.76 -10.30 7.11
CA ASN A 49 20.13 -9.99 7.55
C ASN A 49 20.34 -10.16 9.06
N ALA A 50 19.40 -10.81 9.76
CA ALA A 50 19.53 -11.03 11.18
C ALA A 50 20.64 -12.04 11.46
N GLY A 51 21.75 -11.55 12.04
CA GLY A 51 22.93 -12.37 12.36
C GLY A 51 22.65 -13.55 13.30
N PRO A 52 23.65 -14.41 13.54
CA PRO A 52 23.49 -15.66 14.30
C PRO A 52 23.03 -15.45 15.75
N GLY A 53 23.25 -14.28 16.35
CA GLY A 53 22.79 -13.95 17.70
C GLY A 53 21.36 -13.38 17.81
N ALA A 54 20.63 -13.23 16.71
CA ALA A 54 19.27 -12.69 16.75
C ALA A 54 18.24 -13.79 17.09
N SER A 55 17.31 -13.49 18.00
CA SER A 55 16.27 -14.45 18.40
C SER A 55 15.36 -14.87 17.24
N ASP A 56 14.99 -16.15 17.20
CA ASP A 56 14.10 -16.70 16.17
C ASP A 56 12.75 -16.00 16.13
N ALA A 57 12.23 -15.61 17.29
CA ALA A 57 11.01 -14.84 17.40
C ALA A 57 11.10 -13.49 16.67
N ARG A 58 12.25 -12.79 16.78
CA ARG A 58 12.49 -11.53 16.05
C ARG A 58 12.56 -11.78 14.55
N LYS A 59 13.31 -12.79 14.10
CA LYS A 59 13.45 -13.14 12.68
C LYS A 59 12.10 -13.42 12.05
N LYS A 60 11.29 -14.29 12.67
CA LYS A 60 9.94 -14.62 12.21
C LYS A 60 9.01 -13.42 12.22
N THR A 61 9.02 -12.63 13.29
CA THR A 61 8.12 -11.46 13.40
C THR A 61 8.45 -10.40 12.36
N CYS A 62 9.73 -10.02 12.22
CA CYS A 62 10.17 -9.03 11.24
C CYS A 62 9.96 -9.54 9.80
N GLY A 63 10.23 -10.83 9.55
CA GLY A 63 10.06 -11.44 8.23
C GLY A 63 8.59 -11.45 7.79
N TRP A 64 7.70 -11.99 8.63
CA TRP A 64 6.26 -12.05 8.32
C TRP A 64 5.61 -10.67 8.30
N ALA A 65 5.98 -9.77 9.22
CA ALA A 65 5.47 -8.40 9.19
C ALA A 65 5.94 -7.65 7.92
N GLY A 66 7.19 -7.88 7.49
CA GLY A 66 7.73 -7.33 6.26
C GLY A 66 7.01 -7.87 5.01
N LEU A 67 6.84 -9.19 4.91
CA LEU A 67 6.12 -9.82 3.79
C LEU A 67 4.65 -9.40 3.75
N GLY A 68 3.95 -9.47 4.89
CA GLY A 68 2.55 -9.04 4.98
C GLY A 68 2.38 -7.57 4.63
N GLY A 69 3.27 -6.72 5.14
CA GLY A 69 3.29 -5.30 4.80
C GLY A 69 3.59 -5.05 3.32
N LEU A 70 4.48 -5.82 2.68
CA LEU A 70 4.75 -5.70 1.24
C LEU A 70 3.54 -6.07 0.39
N VAL A 71 2.64 -6.94 0.86
CA VAL A 71 1.42 -7.32 0.12
C VAL A 71 0.37 -6.20 0.11
N ILE A 72 0.24 -5.42 1.18
CA ILE A 72 -0.82 -4.40 1.29
C ILE A 72 -0.30 -2.97 1.20
N GLY A 73 0.93 -2.72 1.65
CA GLY A 73 1.50 -1.41 1.89
C GLY A 73 1.59 -0.52 0.66
N PRO A 74 2.18 -0.96 -0.47
CA PRO A 74 2.17 -0.19 -1.72
C PRO A 74 0.78 0.29 -2.18
N THR A 75 -0.31 -0.41 -1.82
CA THR A 75 -1.69 -0.06 -2.20
C THR A 75 -2.30 1.04 -1.34
N LEU A 76 -1.72 1.32 -0.16
CA LEU A 76 -2.32 2.23 0.83
C LEU A 76 -2.57 3.62 0.26
N GLY A 77 -1.71 4.11 -0.64
CA GLY A 77 -1.90 5.40 -1.31
C GLY A 77 -3.14 5.44 -2.21
N ARG A 78 -3.45 4.33 -2.89
CA ARG A 78 -4.64 4.20 -3.75
C ARG A 78 -5.91 4.06 -2.93
N TRP A 79 -5.88 3.23 -1.87
CA TRP A 79 -7.00 3.10 -0.94
C TRP A 79 -7.30 4.41 -0.22
N TYR A 80 -6.26 5.16 0.17
CA TYR A 80 -6.42 6.51 0.70
C TYR A 80 -7.10 7.45 -0.33
N ALA A 81 -6.76 7.31 -1.62
CA ALA A 81 -7.43 7.99 -2.71
C ALA A 81 -8.82 7.43 -3.07
N GLY A 82 -9.39 6.51 -2.28
CA GLY A 82 -10.73 5.94 -2.49
C GLY A 82 -10.82 4.95 -3.65
N ASP A 83 -9.69 4.57 -4.25
CA ASP A 83 -9.64 3.55 -5.30
C ASP A 83 -9.62 2.16 -4.66
N ALA A 84 -10.75 1.45 -4.70
CA ALA A 84 -10.92 0.12 -4.09
C ALA A 84 -10.25 -1.03 -4.87
N THR A 85 -9.41 -0.75 -5.87
CA THR A 85 -8.74 -1.80 -6.65
C THR A 85 -7.88 -2.70 -5.75
N VAL A 86 -8.11 -4.01 -5.85
CA VAL A 86 -7.36 -5.05 -5.12
C VAL A 86 -6.36 -5.82 -6.00
N ALA A 87 -6.24 -5.49 -7.29
CA ALA A 87 -5.36 -6.20 -8.22
C ALA A 87 -3.89 -6.21 -7.78
N GLY A 88 -3.36 -5.08 -7.30
CA GLY A 88 -1.99 -4.98 -6.78
C GLY A 88 -1.73 -5.90 -5.57
N PRO A 89 -2.56 -5.84 -4.51
CA PRO A 89 -2.52 -6.80 -3.40
C PRO A 89 -2.64 -8.26 -3.84
N LEU A 90 -3.57 -8.58 -4.75
CA LEU A 90 -3.80 -9.95 -5.20
C LEU A 90 -2.58 -10.51 -5.94
N LEU A 91 -1.95 -9.72 -6.81
CA LEU A 91 -0.71 -10.11 -7.47
C LEU A 91 0.38 -10.39 -6.43
N ARG A 92 0.59 -9.48 -5.48
CA ARG A 92 1.61 -9.68 -4.42
C ARG A 92 1.29 -10.85 -3.49
N ALA A 93 0.02 -11.09 -3.18
CA ALA A 93 -0.41 -12.26 -2.42
C ALA A 93 -0.13 -13.56 -3.18
N SER A 94 -0.40 -13.59 -4.50
CA SER A 94 -0.06 -14.75 -5.34
C SER A 94 1.45 -15.00 -5.39
N GLY A 95 2.25 -13.93 -5.49
CA GLY A 95 3.71 -14.00 -5.38
C GLY A 95 4.16 -14.52 -4.01
N LEU A 96 3.50 -14.11 -2.92
CA LEU A 96 3.79 -14.60 -1.57
C LEU A 96 3.49 -16.09 -1.43
N VAL A 97 2.35 -16.55 -1.95
CA VAL A 97 1.99 -17.98 -1.94
C VAL A 97 3.01 -18.79 -2.72
N LEU A 98 3.44 -18.29 -3.89
CA LEU A 98 4.48 -18.92 -4.69
C LEU A 98 5.82 -18.95 -3.93
N PHE A 99 6.21 -17.84 -3.30
CA PHE A 99 7.42 -17.74 -2.47
C PHE A 99 7.42 -18.78 -1.34
N ILE A 100 6.31 -18.88 -0.60
CA ILE A 100 6.16 -19.84 0.50
C ILE A 100 6.21 -21.26 -0.04
N GLY A 101 5.47 -21.55 -1.11
CA GLY A 101 5.46 -22.87 -1.75
C GLY A 101 6.86 -23.33 -2.17
N ILE A 102 7.61 -22.45 -2.83
CA ILE A 102 9.02 -22.69 -3.20
C ILE A 102 9.86 -22.97 -1.95
N ALA A 103 9.78 -22.10 -0.93
CA ALA A 103 10.55 -22.23 0.30
C ALA A 103 10.20 -23.47 1.13
N THR A 104 8.98 -24.00 1.03
CA THR A 104 8.57 -25.22 1.72
C THR A 104 8.83 -26.50 0.92
N SER A 105 8.90 -26.41 -0.41
CA SER A 105 9.17 -27.55 -1.30
C SER A 105 10.62 -27.99 -1.33
N SER A 106 11.51 -27.14 -0.85
CA SER A 106 12.94 -27.35 -0.85
C SER A 106 13.35 -28.11 0.42
N GLU A 107 13.40 -29.44 0.36
CA GLU A 107 13.88 -30.29 1.44
C GLU A 107 15.40 -30.09 1.65
N GLY A 108 15.76 -29.14 2.50
CA GLY A 108 17.13 -29.00 3.04
C GLY A 108 18.12 -28.15 2.23
N GLU A 109 17.85 -27.82 0.97
CA GLU A 109 18.68 -26.91 0.17
C GLU A 109 17.86 -25.74 -0.35
N PRO A 110 18.33 -24.47 -0.25
CA PRO A 110 17.60 -23.36 -0.82
C PRO A 110 17.45 -23.56 -2.34
N PRO A 111 16.25 -23.37 -2.90
CA PRO A 111 16.05 -23.49 -4.34
C PRO A 111 16.98 -22.51 -5.07
N PRO A 112 17.43 -22.85 -6.29
CA PRO A 112 18.33 -22.00 -7.05
C PRO A 112 17.75 -20.59 -7.15
N GLY A 113 18.62 -19.57 -7.05
CA GLY A 113 18.24 -18.15 -7.05
C GLY A 113 17.34 -17.74 -8.22
N GLU A 114 17.34 -18.53 -9.29
CA GLU A 114 16.49 -18.44 -10.47
C GLU A 114 14.97 -18.42 -10.17
N LEU A 115 14.51 -19.03 -9.06
CA LEU A 115 13.09 -19.03 -8.67
C LEU A 115 12.70 -17.82 -7.81
N TYR A 116 13.65 -17.23 -7.08
CA TYR A 116 13.41 -16.05 -6.24
C TYR A 116 13.36 -14.75 -7.05
N VAL A 117 14.10 -14.68 -8.16
CA VAL A 117 14.15 -13.50 -9.03
C VAL A 117 12.77 -13.18 -9.65
N PRO A 118 12.03 -14.13 -10.26
CA PRO A 118 10.69 -13.88 -10.78
C PRO A 118 9.70 -13.40 -9.72
N VAL A 119 9.75 -13.98 -8.51
CA VAL A 119 8.89 -13.56 -7.39
C VAL A 119 9.22 -12.13 -6.98
N ALA A 120 10.50 -11.80 -6.81
CA ALA A 120 10.93 -10.45 -6.46
C ALA A 120 10.52 -9.42 -7.53
N LEU A 121 10.64 -9.77 -8.82
CA LEU A 121 10.19 -8.94 -9.93
C LEU A 121 8.67 -8.73 -9.93
N LEU A 122 7.90 -9.75 -9.58
CA LEU A 122 6.44 -9.66 -9.48
C LEU A 122 6.03 -8.72 -8.33
N PHE A 123 6.70 -8.81 -7.18
CA PHE A 123 6.50 -7.86 -6.08
C PHE A 123 6.88 -6.44 -6.45
N ALA A 124 8.06 -6.24 -7.04
CA ALA A 124 8.56 -4.94 -7.44
C ALA A 124 7.68 -4.31 -8.52
N GLY A 125 7.31 -5.08 -9.55
CA GLY A 125 6.45 -4.62 -10.64
C GLY A 125 5.05 -4.20 -10.15
N ALA A 126 4.44 -5.00 -9.26
CA ALA A 126 3.16 -4.64 -8.66
C ALA A 126 3.25 -3.39 -7.77
N ALA A 127 4.32 -3.24 -6.98
CA ALA A 127 4.54 -2.05 -6.16
C ALA A 127 4.77 -0.79 -7.02
N ILE A 128 5.57 -0.90 -8.09
CA ILE A 128 5.80 0.19 -9.05
C ILE A 128 4.50 0.58 -9.75
N TYR A 129 3.68 -0.41 -10.12
CA TYR A 129 2.36 -0.17 -10.71
C TYR A 129 1.47 0.65 -9.76
N ASP A 130 1.39 0.29 -8.48
CA ASP A 130 0.59 1.02 -7.50
C ASP A 130 1.12 2.45 -7.26
N LEU A 131 2.45 2.62 -7.19
CA LEU A 131 3.08 3.93 -7.10
C LEU A 131 2.75 4.80 -8.33
N ALA A 132 2.81 4.23 -9.53
CA ALA A 132 2.51 4.93 -10.78
C ALA A 132 1.02 5.28 -10.93
N MET A 133 0.12 4.47 -10.38
CA MET A 133 -1.32 4.69 -10.44
C MET A 133 -1.86 5.60 -9.32
N THR A 134 -1.12 5.77 -8.21
CA THR A 134 -1.53 6.61 -7.07
C THR A 134 -1.88 8.06 -7.49
N PRO A 135 -1.07 8.77 -8.30
CA PRO A 135 -1.44 10.12 -8.75
C PRO A 135 -2.70 10.15 -9.60
N LYS A 136 -2.97 9.11 -10.38
CA LYS A 136 -4.18 9.02 -11.21
C LYS A 136 -5.42 8.83 -10.34
N ALA A 137 -5.35 7.96 -9.33
CA ALA A 137 -6.42 7.74 -8.37
C ALA A 137 -6.79 9.04 -7.61
N VAL A 138 -5.77 9.78 -7.14
CA VAL A 138 -5.98 11.08 -6.46
C VAL A 138 -6.64 12.09 -7.39
N ARG A 139 -6.18 12.21 -8.64
CA ARG A 139 -6.79 13.11 -9.63
C ARG A 139 -8.24 12.74 -9.93
N ALA A 140 -8.54 11.44 -10.06
CA ALA A 140 -9.90 10.97 -10.31
C ALA A 140 -10.84 11.35 -9.15
N ARG A 141 -10.43 11.11 -7.89
CA ARG A 141 -11.23 11.47 -6.71
C ARG A 141 -11.37 12.98 -6.52
N ASN A 142 -10.32 13.76 -6.75
CA ASN A 142 -10.41 15.22 -6.58
C ASN A 142 -11.28 15.87 -7.67
N ARG A 143 -11.38 15.26 -8.86
CA ARG A 143 -12.32 15.70 -9.90
C ARG A 143 -13.77 15.45 -9.50
N SER A 144 -14.08 14.31 -8.87
CA SER A 144 -15.45 14.01 -8.44
C SER A 144 -15.92 14.85 -7.25
N VAL A 145 -15.01 15.37 -6.42
CA VAL A 145 -15.33 16.23 -5.26
C VAL A 145 -15.48 17.71 -5.66
N THR A 146 -15.03 18.11 -6.85
CA THR A 146 -15.21 19.50 -7.32
C THR A 146 -16.63 19.69 -7.86
N VAL A 147 -17.63 19.70 -6.96
CA VAL A 147 -19.00 20.09 -7.26
C VAL A 147 -19.15 21.60 -7.00
N VAL A 148 -19.50 22.31 -8.07
CA VAL A 148 -19.91 23.71 -8.29
C VAL A 148 -20.06 24.60 -7.05
N PRO A 149 -19.50 25.84 -7.04
CA PRO A 149 -19.88 26.83 -6.03
C PRO A 149 -21.36 27.18 -6.20
N ALA A 150 -22.20 26.71 -5.28
CA ALA A 150 -23.54 27.26 -5.11
C ALA A 150 -23.39 28.71 -4.63
N VAL A 151 -23.33 29.65 -5.56
CA VAL A 151 -23.50 31.07 -5.24
C VAL A 151 -24.97 31.22 -4.86
N THR A 152 -25.27 31.10 -3.57
CA THR A 152 -26.54 31.55 -3.01
C THR A 152 -26.54 33.08 -3.00
N SER A 153 -26.84 33.70 -4.13
CA SER A 153 -27.36 35.06 -4.14
C SER A 153 -28.88 34.98 -3.96
N GLY A 154 -29.37 35.41 -2.80
CA GLY A 154 -30.78 35.78 -2.70
C GLY A 154 -31.11 36.97 -3.60
N PRO A 155 -32.39 37.31 -3.75
CA PRO A 155 -33.43 36.58 -4.45
C PRO A 155 -33.47 37.06 -5.91
N GLY A 156 -32.81 36.34 -6.82
CA GLY A 156 -32.74 36.75 -8.23
C GLY A 156 -31.67 35.96 -8.96
N VAL A 157 -31.87 34.65 -9.08
CA VAL A 157 -30.88 33.74 -9.66
C VAL A 157 -30.89 33.90 -11.18
N SER A 158 -29.84 34.55 -11.70
CA SER A 158 -29.45 34.51 -13.10
C SER A 158 -28.34 33.46 -13.26
N LEU A 159 -28.65 32.38 -13.97
CA LEU A 159 -27.67 31.38 -14.42
C LEU A 159 -26.89 31.96 -15.60
N VAL A 160 -25.65 32.38 -15.36
CA VAL A 160 -24.69 32.65 -16.44
C VAL A 160 -23.63 31.56 -16.40
N GLY A 161 -23.87 30.51 -17.16
CA GLY A 161 -22.87 29.56 -17.61
C GLY A 161 -23.05 29.35 -19.10
N THR A 162 -22.28 30.07 -19.92
CA THR A 162 -22.18 29.83 -21.35
C THR A 162 -21.21 28.68 -21.60
N PHE A 163 -21.67 27.72 -22.40
CA PHE A 163 -20.90 26.60 -22.96
C PHE A 163 -19.89 27.07 -24.00
#